data_AF-A0A6B2VED3-F1
#
_entry.id   AF-A0A6B2VED3-F1
#
_cell.length_a   1.000
_cell.length_b   1.000
_cell.length_c   1.000
_cell.angle_alpha   90.00
_cell.angle_beta   90.00
_cell.angle_gamma   90.00
#
_symmetry.space_group_name_H-M   'P 1'
#
loop_
_entity.id
_entity.type
_entity.pdbx_description
1 polymer ?
#
loop_
_entity_poly.entity_id
_entity_poly.type
_entity_poly.pdbx_seq_one_letter_code
_entity_poly.pdbx_strand_id
1 'polypeptide(L)'
;MARFDPFDFGVTNVMGLFHQDWIYDGDTAADVVAKYLAQSQDEEVLAVRRDARLLAVLPSATLEVLWEAGSQYMPAFHLVGGGAEWTHTVAGLCEARLSAGAEVHALTGADAEEGAACLDAVVAEIEAVRLLPAEVRSALTECARRCSPDLAFRVLLRAVRCASPEVSLTPAQYARMEAIGSALQYGEFVVDTVEYLVEEA
;
A
#
# COMPACT_ATOMS: atom_id res chain seq x y z
N MET A 1 13.06 -9.60 13.79
CA MET A 1 13.02 -10.30 12.49
C MET A 1 12.56 -9.28 11.46
N ALA A 2 12.97 -9.39 10.21
CA ALA A 2 12.36 -8.60 9.13
C ALA A 2 10.95 -9.15 8.82
N ARG A 3 10.18 -8.43 8.01
CA ARG A 3 8.91 -8.91 7.44
C ARG A 3 9.12 -10.14 6.53
N PHE A 4 8.06 -10.89 6.25
CA PHE A 4 8.13 -12.08 5.39
C PHE A 4 8.53 -11.77 3.94
N ASP A 5 8.13 -10.62 3.39
CA ASP A 5 8.49 -10.15 2.05
C ASP A 5 9.48 -8.97 2.12
N PRO A 6 10.63 -9.04 1.42
CA PRO A 6 11.61 -7.96 1.41
C PRO A 6 11.34 -6.85 0.37
N PHE A 7 10.35 -6.99 -0.52
CA PHE A 7 10.04 -6.06 -1.60
C PHE A 7 8.80 -5.20 -1.33
N ASP A 8 7.63 -5.81 -1.11
CA ASP A 8 6.36 -5.12 -0.80
C ASP A 8 5.33 -6.15 -0.33
N PHE A 9 4.38 -5.75 0.51
CA PHE A 9 3.37 -6.65 1.08
C PHE A 9 2.05 -5.94 1.32
N GLY A 10 0.97 -6.73 1.38
CA GLY A 10 -0.36 -6.21 1.70
C GLY A 10 -0.98 -5.40 0.56
N VAL A 11 -1.79 -4.39 0.89
CA VAL A 11 -2.66 -3.74 -0.11
C VAL A 11 -1.87 -2.96 -1.18
N THR A 12 -0.61 -2.59 -0.91
CA THR A 12 0.28 -1.92 -1.87
C THR A 12 0.69 -2.83 -3.04
N ASN A 13 0.77 -4.14 -2.83
CA ASN A 13 0.87 -5.10 -3.93
C ASN A 13 -0.39 -5.07 -4.82
N VAL A 14 -1.58 -4.97 -4.24
CA VAL A 14 -2.85 -4.88 -4.98
C VAL A 14 -2.94 -3.57 -5.78
N MET A 15 -2.53 -2.44 -5.18
CA MET A 15 -2.37 -1.17 -5.91
C MET A 15 -1.35 -1.30 -7.07
N GLY A 16 -0.33 -2.13 -6.90
CA GLY A 16 0.67 -2.46 -7.91
C GLY A 16 0.17 -3.21 -9.14
N LEU A 17 -0.94 -3.95 -9.02
CA LEU A 17 -1.53 -4.67 -10.15
C LEU A 17 -2.07 -3.73 -11.22
N PHE A 18 -2.43 -2.50 -10.87
CA PHE A 18 -3.01 -1.52 -11.79
C PHE A 18 -1.93 -0.68 -12.51
N HIS A 19 -1.06 -1.37 -13.25
CA HIS A 19 -0.11 -0.78 -14.21
C HIS A 19 -0.73 -0.65 -15.61
N GLN A 20 -0.04 -0.01 -16.56
CA GLN A 20 -0.58 0.36 -17.89
C GLN A 20 -1.24 -0.79 -18.69
N ASP A 21 -0.84 -2.04 -18.42
CA ASP A 21 -1.18 -3.25 -19.16
C ASP A 21 -2.10 -4.20 -18.36
N TRP A 22 -2.61 -3.77 -17.18
CA TRP A 22 -3.38 -4.63 -16.27
C TRP A 22 -4.60 -5.30 -16.92
N ILE A 23 -5.17 -4.67 -17.96
CA ILE A 23 -6.34 -5.19 -18.70
C ILE A 23 -6.10 -6.54 -19.39
N TYR A 24 -4.84 -6.96 -19.55
CA TYR A 24 -4.51 -8.28 -20.10
C TYR A 24 -4.47 -9.36 -19.01
N ASP A 25 -4.54 -9.00 -17.73
CA ASP A 25 -4.52 -9.95 -16.63
C ASP A 25 -5.91 -10.48 -16.23
N GLY A 26 -6.99 -9.74 -16.51
CA GLY A 26 -8.38 -10.19 -16.28
C GLY A 26 -9.43 -9.22 -16.85
N ASP A 27 -10.63 -9.73 -17.10
CA ASP A 27 -11.73 -8.98 -17.74
C ASP A 27 -12.26 -7.82 -16.87
N THR A 28 -12.12 -7.92 -15.54
CA THR A 28 -12.43 -6.86 -14.58
C THR A 28 -11.30 -6.67 -13.57
N ALA A 29 -11.30 -5.52 -12.88
CA ALA A 29 -10.38 -5.25 -11.78
C ALA A 29 -10.46 -6.32 -10.67
N ALA A 30 -11.66 -6.86 -10.40
CA ALA A 30 -11.83 -7.94 -9.42
C ALA A 30 -11.20 -9.26 -9.89
N ASP A 31 -11.25 -9.56 -11.20
CA ASP A 31 -10.63 -10.77 -11.77
C ASP A 31 -9.10 -10.71 -11.70
N VAL A 32 -8.51 -9.53 -11.92
CA VAL A 32 -7.06 -9.30 -11.80
C VAL A 32 -6.60 -9.55 -10.35
N VAL A 33 -7.33 -9.01 -9.36
CA VAL A 33 -7.04 -9.24 -7.95
C VAL A 33 -7.27 -10.71 -7.57
N ALA A 34 -8.35 -11.33 -8.04
CA ALA A 34 -8.63 -12.74 -7.78
C ALA A 34 -7.55 -13.67 -8.35
N LYS A 35 -7.06 -13.39 -9.57
CA LYS A 35 -5.95 -14.11 -10.22
C LYS A 35 -4.65 -13.98 -9.44
N TYR A 36 -4.30 -12.78 -8.98
CA TYR A 36 -3.16 -12.55 -8.09
C TYR A 36 -3.27 -13.38 -6.80
N LEU A 37 -4.39 -13.23 -6.07
CA LEU A 37 -4.60 -13.94 -4.80
C LEU A 37 -4.65 -15.47 -4.95
N ALA A 38 -5.07 -15.98 -6.11
CA ALA A 38 -5.04 -17.41 -6.42
C ALA A 38 -3.61 -17.97 -6.59
N GLN A 39 -2.65 -17.13 -6.95
CA GLN A 39 -1.24 -17.47 -7.11
C GLN A 39 -0.40 -17.14 -5.86
N SER A 40 -0.89 -16.21 -5.03
CA SER A 40 -0.25 -15.80 -3.78
C SER A 40 -0.19 -16.88 -2.69
N GLN A 41 0.85 -16.79 -1.87
CA GLN A 41 0.98 -17.53 -0.62
C GLN A 41 0.00 -17.01 0.43
N ASP A 42 -0.36 -17.83 1.41
CA ASP A 42 -1.39 -17.46 2.40
C ASP A 42 -0.97 -16.23 3.25
N GLU A 43 0.32 -16.05 3.53
CA GLU A 43 0.88 -14.89 4.25
C GLU A 43 0.69 -13.57 3.48
N GLU A 44 0.86 -13.59 2.15
CA GLU A 44 0.58 -12.46 1.27
C GLU A 44 -0.91 -12.11 1.29
N VAL A 45 -1.78 -13.11 1.11
CA VAL A 45 -3.25 -12.93 1.14
C VAL A 45 -3.72 -12.42 2.51
N LEU A 46 -3.10 -12.87 3.60
CA LEU A 46 -3.34 -12.39 4.96
C LEU A 46 -2.96 -10.92 5.13
N ALA A 47 -1.80 -10.50 4.61
CA ALA A 47 -1.35 -9.11 4.65
C ALA A 47 -2.31 -8.20 3.87
N VAL A 48 -2.75 -8.63 2.67
CA VAL A 48 -3.73 -7.87 1.87
C VAL A 48 -5.05 -7.74 2.63
N ARG A 49 -5.54 -8.83 3.23
CA ARG A 49 -6.77 -8.85 4.04
C ARG A 49 -6.68 -7.94 5.27
N ARG A 50 -5.53 -7.94 5.96
CA ARG A 50 -5.25 -7.08 7.13
C ARG A 50 -5.36 -5.62 6.73
N ASP A 51 -4.62 -5.22 5.71
CA ASP A 51 -4.55 -3.84 5.26
C ASP A 51 -5.87 -3.33 4.69
N ALA A 52 -6.58 -4.14 3.88
CA ALA A 52 -7.90 -3.77 3.37
C ALA A 52 -8.94 -3.58 4.51
N ARG A 53 -8.85 -4.38 5.59
CA ARG A 53 -9.67 -4.19 6.79
C ARG A 53 -9.31 -2.93 7.58
N LEU A 54 -8.02 -2.61 7.70
CA LEU A 54 -7.56 -1.37 8.31
C LEU A 54 -8.07 -0.16 7.52
N LEU A 55 -7.98 -0.19 6.19
CA LEU A 55 -8.50 0.86 5.31
C LEU A 55 -10.01 1.04 5.40
N ALA A 56 -10.80 -0.03 5.57
CA ALA A 56 -12.27 0.01 5.53
C ALA A 56 -12.92 0.93 6.60
N VAL A 57 -12.17 1.47 7.56
CA VAL A 57 -12.65 2.48 8.52
C VAL A 57 -12.69 3.91 7.96
N LEU A 58 -12.03 4.16 6.81
CA LEU A 58 -11.94 5.46 6.16
C LEU A 58 -13.18 5.76 5.29
N PRO A 59 -13.53 7.04 5.07
CA PRO A 59 -14.57 7.44 4.11
C PRO A 59 -14.22 7.00 2.68
N SER A 60 -15.24 6.73 1.85
CA SER A 60 -15.02 6.34 0.44
C SER A 60 -14.13 7.33 -0.32
N ALA A 61 -14.38 8.64 -0.17
CA ALA A 61 -13.56 9.67 -0.82
C ALA A 61 -12.07 9.64 -0.39
N THR A 62 -11.78 9.37 0.88
CA THR A 62 -10.39 9.19 1.36
C THR A 62 -9.77 7.94 0.74
N LEU A 63 -10.54 6.85 0.64
CA LEU A 63 -10.09 5.60 0.00
C LEU A 63 -9.83 5.79 -1.50
N GLU A 64 -10.67 6.55 -2.18
CA GLU A 64 -10.54 6.84 -3.61
C GLU A 64 -9.20 7.53 -3.90
N VAL A 65 -8.86 8.56 -3.12
CA VAL A 65 -7.56 9.25 -3.19
C VAL A 65 -6.37 8.33 -2.89
N LEU A 66 -6.47 7.41 -1.91
CA LEU A 66 -5.38 6.48 -1.58
C LEU A 66 -5.16 5.42 -2.68
N TRP A 67 -6.25 4.88 -3.23
CA TRP A 67 -6.22 3.89 -4.31
C TRP A 67 -5.71 4.51 -5.62
N GLU A 68 -6.16 5.71 -5.99
CA GLU A 68 -5.62 6.47 -7.13
C GLU A 68 -4.15 6.83 -6.94
N ALA A 69 -3.75 7.35 -5.78
CA ALA A 69 -2.36 7.70 -5.53
C ALA A 69 -1.42 6.48 -5.60
N GLY A 70 -1.85 5.32 -5.11
CA GLY A 70 -1.06 4.10 -5.13
C GLY A 70 -1.05 3.36 -6.47
N SER A 71 -1.96 3.66 -7.40
CA SER A 71 -2.17 2.86 -8.61
C SER A 71 -1.92 3.70 -9.86
N GLN A 72 -1.05 3.24 -10.75
CA GLN A 72 -0.67 4.02 -11.94
C GLN A 72 -1.86 4.22 -12.90
N TYR A 73 -2.75 3.22 -12.99
CA TYR A 73 -3.93 3.21 -13.86
C TYR A 73 -5.15 2.62 -13.13
N MET A 74 -5.52 3.22 -11.99
CA MET A 74 -6.70 2.82 -11.21
C MET A 74 -7.97 2.78 -12.08
N PRO A 75 -8.77 1.70 -12.05
CA PRO A 75 -10.10 1.67 -12.65
C PRO A 75 -10.99 2.80 -12.11
N ALA A 76 -11.72 3.48 -12.99
CA ALA A 76 -12.61 4.57 -12.59
C ALA A 76 -13.65 4.09 -11.56
N PHE A 77 -13.76 4.77 -10.41
CA PHE A 77 -14.47 4.24 -9.25
C PHE A 77 -15.95 3.88 -9.46
N HIS A 78 -16.64 4.52 -10.40
CA HIS A 78 -18.03 4.17 -10.76
C HIS A 78 -18.17 2.76 -11.37
N LEU A 79 -17.07 2.14 -11.83
CA LEU A 79 -17.02 0.76 -12.32
C LEU A 79 -16.76 -0.26 -11.20
N VAL A 80 -16.32 0.18 -10.02
CA VAL A 80 -15.97 -0.66 -8.85
C VAL A 80 -16.73 -0.26 -7.57
N GLY A 81 -17.79 0.54 -7.68
CA GLY A 81 -18.69 0.91 -6.58
C GLY A 81 -18.20 2.02 -5.63
N GLY A 82 -17.12 2.73 -5.97
CA GLY A 82 -16.46 3.68 -5.05
C GLY A 82 -15.34 3.02 -4.24
N GLY A 83 -14.50 3.85 -3.61
CA GLY A 83 -13.34 3.35 -2.85
C GLY A 83 -13.71 2.47 -1.66
N ALA A 84 -14.87 2.73 -1.03
CA ALA A 84 -15.39 1.87 0.03
C ALA A 84 -15.79 0.48 -0.48
N GLU A 85 -16.60 0.38 -1.54
CA GLU A 85 -17.04 -0.91 -2.10
C GLU A 85 -15.87 -1.70 -2.69
N TRP A 86 -14.95 -1.01 -3.38
CA TRP A 86 -13.71 -1.61 -3.87
C TRP A 86 -12.86 -2.20 -2.73
N THR A 87 -12.65 -1.47 -1.64
CA THR A 87 -11.88 -1.95 -0.49
C THR A 87 -12.53 -3.18 0.18
N HIS A 88 -13.87 -3.19 0.28
CA HIS A 88 -14.62 -4.37 0.75
C HIS A 88 -14.51 -5.56 -0.22
N THR A 89 -14.50 -5.30 -1.53
CA THR A 89 -14.33 -6.32 -2.57
C THR A 89 -12.96 -7.00 -2.44
N VAL A 90 -11.87 -6.23 -2.31
CA VAL A 90 -10.51 -6.78 -2.09
C VAL A 90 -10.47 -7.64 -0.83
N ALA A 91 -11.01 -7.16 0.30
CA ALA A 91 -11.07 -7.94 1.54
C ALA A 91 -11.90 -9.24 1.39
N GLY A 92 -13.01 -9.18 0.65
CA GLY A 92 -13.87 -10.34 0.37
C GLY A 92 -13.20 -11.39 -0.52
N LEU A 93 -12.43 -10.97 -1.54
CA LEU A 93 -11.64 -11.87 -2.38
C LEU A 93 -10.57 -12.60 -1.57
N CYS A 94 -9.88 -11.92 -0.64
CA CYS A 94 -8.95 -12.57 0.27
C CYS A 94 -9.65 -13.60 1.18
N GLU A 95 -10.82 -13.28 1.73
CA GLU A 95 -11.56 -14.24 2.58
C GLU A 95 -12.03 -15.47 1.79
N ALA A 96 -12.48 -15.30 0.54
CA ALA A 96 -12.84 -16.42 -0.33
C ALA A 96 -11.62 -17.33 -0.61
N ARG A 97 -10.46 -16.74 -0.92
CA ARG A 97 -9.20 -17.47 -1.18
C ARG A 97 -8.66 -18.20 0.06
N LEU A 98 -8.75 -17.60 1.25
CA LEU A 98 -8.30 -18.22 2.50
C LEU A 98 -9.26 -19.32 2.98
N SER A 99 -10.57 -19.13 2.80
CA SER A 99 -11.59 -20.12 3.19
C SER A 99 -11.57 -21.41 2.35
N ALA A 100 -10.90 -21.40 1.20
CA ALA A 100 -10.68 -22.57 0.36
C ALA A 100 -9.44 -23.41 0.78
N GLY A 101 -8.58 -22.88 1.66
CA GLY A 101 -7.37 -23.56 2.15
C GLY A 101 -7.61 -24.41 3.40
N ALA A 102 -6.64 -25.28 3.72
CA ALA A 102 -6.63 -26.08 4.95
C ALA A 102 -5.62 -25.49 5.95
N GLU A 103 -6.11 -24.98 7.09
CA GLU A 103 -5.36 -24.33 8.18
C GLU A 103 -4.41 -23.17 7.77
N VAL A 104 -5.01 -21.98 7.68
CA VAL A 104 -4.29 -20.71 7.51
C VAL A 104 -3.74 -20.24 8.87
N HIS A 105 -2.41 -20.08 8.96
CA HIS A 105 -1.73 -19.58 10.15
C HIS A 105 -1.86 -18.05 10.26
N ALA A 106 -1.90 -17.50 11.47
CA ALA A 106 -1.96 -16.04 11.65
C ALA A 106 -0.58 -15.37 11.44
N LEU A 107 -0.58 -14.12 10.97
CA LEU A 107 0.63 -13.28 10.97
C LEU A 107 1.13 -13.07 12.40
N THR A 108 2.45 -13.06 12.60
CA THR A 108 3.07 -12.93 13.93
C THR A 108 4.32 -12.05 13.88
N GLY A 109 4.84 -11.64 15.04
CA GLY A 109 6.09 -10.88 15.13
C GLY A 109 6.03 -9.56 14.35
N ALA A 110 7.02 -9.33 13.49
CA ALA A 110 7.07 -8.12 12.65
C ALA A 110 5.85 -8.01 11.74
N ASP A 111 5.34 -9.11 11.19
CA ASP A 111 4.24 -9.10 10.22
C ASP A 111 2.88 -8.71 10.84
N ALA A 112 2.77 -8.83 12.16
CA ALA A 112 1.64 -8.33 12.94
C ALA A 112 1.79 -6.86 13.39
N GLU A 113 2.97 -6.24 13.22
CA GLU A 113 3.22 -4.87 13.66
C GLU A 113 2.54 -3.83 12.73
N GLU A 114 2.00 -2.79 13.37
CA GLU A 114 1.27 -1.68 12.75
C GLU A 114 2.05 -0.36 12.81
N GLY A 115 3.17 -0.32 13.55
CA GLY A 115 4.12 0.78 13.52
C GLY A 115 3.71 1.98 14.38
N ALA A 116 2.89 1.78 15.43
CA ALA A 116 2.35 2.86 16.26
C ALA A 116 3.43 3.81 16.82
N ALA A 117 4.62 3.28 17.17
CA ALA A 117 5.76 4.08 17.62
C ALA A 117 6.37 5.01 16.55
N CYS A 118 6.07 4.78 15.26
CA CYS A 118 6.56 5.56 14.13
C CYS A 118 5.58 6.65 13.67
N LEU A 119 4.39 6.79 14.28
CA LEU A 119 3.32 7.69 13.84
C LEU A 119 3.81 9.12 13.54
N ASP A 120 4.53 9.74 14.48
CA ASP A 120 4.98 11.13 14.32
C ASP A 120 6.01 11.28 13.19
N ALA A 121 6.89 10.29 13.00
CA ALA A 121 7.87 10.28 11.92
C ALA A 121 7.21 10.08 10.55
N VAL A 122 6.26 9.15 10.45
CA VAL A 122 5.47 8.90 9.23
C VAL A 122 4.67 10.13 8.84
N VAL A 123 3.95 10.76 9.78
CA VAL A 123 3.19 12.00 9.50
C VAL A 123 4.10 13.15 9.13
N ALA A 124 5.27 13.30 9.77
CA ALA A 124 6.24 14.33 9.41
C ALA A 124 6.78 14.15 7.97
N GLU A 125 7.03 12.90 7.54
CA GLU A 125 7.50 12.64 6.17
C GLU A 125 6.38 12.79 5.14
N ILE A 126 5.15 12.33 5.42
CA ILE A 126 3.97 12.59 4.58
C ILE A 126 3.83 14.10 4.31
N GLU A 127 4.00 14.94 5.34
CA GLU A 127 4.02 16.38 5.19
C GLU A 127 5.23 16.88 4.38
N ALA A 128 6.44 16.39 4.65
CA ALA A 128 7.66 16.80 3.94
C ALA A 128 7.65 16.48 2.43
N VAL A 129 6.89 15.46 2.00
CA VAL A 129 6.72 15.04 0.61
C VAL A 129 5.78 16.03 -0.13
N ARG A 130 6.31 17.22 -0.44
CA ARG A 130 5.57 18.31 -1.10
C ARG A 130 5.24 18.07 -2.58
N LEU A 131 5.89 17.08 -3.20
CA LEU A 131 5.62 16.58 -4.55
C LEU A 131 4.22 15.97 -4.74
N LEU A 132 3.63 15.39 -3.68
CA LEU A 132 2.27 14.85 -3.76
C LEU A 132 1.21 15.97 -3.71
N PRO A 133 0.01 15.77 -4.27
CA PRO A 133 -1.13 16.66 -4.04
C PRO A 133 -1.48 16.80 -2.55
N ALA A 134 -2.05 17.93 -2.16
CA ALA A 134 -2.41 18.19 -0.77
C ALA A 134 -3.50 17.23 -0.24
N GLU A 135 -4.43 16.82 -1.10
CA GLU A 135 -5.44 15.81 -0.78
C GLU A 135 -4.83 14.44 -0.49
N VAL A 136 -3.84 14.01 -1.28
CA VAL A 136 -3.10 12.74 -1.08
C VAL A 136 -2.37 12.77 0.26
N ARG A 137 -1.65 13.86 0.60
CA ARG A 137 -1.03 14.02 1.93
C ARG A 137 -2.06 13.98 3.06
N SER A 138 -3.22 14.60 2.87
CA SER A 138 -4.28 14.58 3.87
C SER A 138 -4.86 13.18 4.07
N ALA A 139 -5.09 12.43 2.99
CA ALA A 139 -5.59 11.07 3.03
C ALA A 139 -4.56 10.10 3.65
N LEU A 140 -3.28 10.24 3.31
CA LEU A 140 -2.18 9.49 3.94
C LEU A 140 -2.06 9.80 5.43
N THR A 141 -2.21 11.06 5.84
CA THR A 141 -2.21 11.46 7.25
C THR A 141 -3.43 10.91 7.99
N GLU A 142 -4.61 10.87 7.36
CA GLU A 142 -5.79 10.23 7.93
C GLU A 142 -5.56 8.71 8.10
N CYS A 143 -5.00 8.04 7.08
CA CYS A 143 -4.62 6.63 7.13
C CYS A 143 -3.63 6.35 8.28
N ALA A 144 -2.58 7.16 8.44
CA ALA A 144 -1.59 6.98 9.50
C ALA A 144 -2.21 7.06 10.90
N ARG A 145 -3.22 7.94 11.08
CA ARG A 145 -3.87 8.22 12.37
C ARG A 145 -5.05 7.30 12.68
N ARG A 146 -5.72 6.73 11.67
CA ARG A 146 -6.96 5.96 11.83
C ARG A 146 -6.82 4.48 11.46
N CYS A 147 -5.83 4.12 10.65
CA CYS A 147 -5.57 2.77 10.17
C CYS A 147 -4.27 2.24 10.79
N SER A 148 -3.11 2.56 10.21
CA SER A 148 -1.81 2.32 10.82
C SER A 148 -0.70 3.18 10.18
N PRO A 149 0.33 3.61 10.92
CA PRO A 149 1.51 4.26 10.35
C PRO A 149 2.25 3.38 9.33
N ASP A 150 2.34 2.07 9.58
CA ASP A 150 2.91 1.08 8.67
C ASP A 150 2.26 1.13 7.27
N LEU A 151 0.94 1.04 7.22
CA LEU A 151 0.21 1.04 5.96
C LEU A 151 0.29 2.40 5.26
N ALA A 152 0.14 3.49 6.01
CA ALA A 152 0.26 4.83 5.45
C ALA A 152 1.65 5.10 4.85
N PHE A 153 2.72 4.56 5.45
CA PHE A 153 4.07 4.73 4.93
C PHE A 153 4.33 3.89 3.67
N ARG A 154 3.84 2.64 3.60
CA ARG A 154 3.87 1.87 2.34
C ARG A 154 3.07 2.55 1.22
N VAL A 155 1.88 3.06 1.51
CA VAL A 155 1.09 3.80 0.50
C VAL A 155 1.77 5.13 0.12
N LEU A 156 2.52 5.79 1.02
CA LEU A 156 3.36 6.95 0.67
C LEU A 156 4.45 6.58 -0.34
N LEU A 157 5.25 5.53 -0.07
CA LEU A 157 6.30 5.06 -0.99
C LEU A 157 5.70 4.66 -2.35
N ARG A 158 4.58 3.94 -2.31
CA ARG A 158 3.79 3.56 -3.49
C ARG A 158 3.32 4.78 -4.29
N ALA A 159 2.85 5.84 -3.62
CA ALA A 159 2.38 7.08 -4.25
C ALA A 159 3.52 7.96 -4.80
N VAL A 160 4.68 7.98 -4.14
CA VAL A 160 5.89 8.63 -4.64
C VAL A 160 6.36 7.95 -5.92
N ARG A 161 6.40 6.60 -5.96
CA ARG A 161 6.73 5.81 -7.16
C ARG A 161 5.74 6.01 -8.31
N CYS A 162 4.47 6.27 -8.03
CA CYS A 162 3.43 6.55 -9.03
C CYS A 162 3.28 8.04 -9.40
N ALA A 163 4.07 8.95 -8.80
CA ALA A 163 4.03 10.37 -9.13
C ALA A 163 4.62 10.68 -10.52
N SER A 164 4.49 11.93 -10.97
CA SER A 164 5.00 12.38 -12.27
C SER A 164 6.51 12.11 -12.42
N PRO A 165 7.02 11.69 -13.60
CA PRO A 165 8.45 11.46 -13.83
C PRO A 165 9.36 12.69 -13.63
N GLU A 166 8.79 13.89 -13.54
CA GLU A 166 9.50 15.15 -13.26
C GLU A 166 9.79 15.36 -11.76
N VAL A 167 9.40 14.39 -10.91
CA VAL A 167 9.52 14.46 -9.46
C VAL A 167 10.79 13.79 -8.98
N SER A 168 11.52 14.49 -8.11
CA SER A 168 12.74 14.00 -7.47
C SER A 168 12.63 14.00 -5.94
N LEU A 169 13.43 13.16 -5.30
CA LEU A 169 13.67 13.13 -3.87
C LEU A 169 15.06 13.69 -3.55
N THR A 170 15.17 14.53 -2.52
CA THR A 170 16.49 14.88 -1.99
C THR A 170 17.11 13.67 -1.27
N PRO A 171 18.44 13.50 -1.26
CA PRO A 171 19.09 12.45 -0.46
C PRO A 171 18.72 12.49 1.02
N ALA A 172 18.44 13.68 1.56
CA ALA A 172 17.99 13.86 2.94
C ALA A 172 16.54 13.41 3.19
N GLN A 173 15.66 13.38 2.16
CA GLN A 173 14.33 12.75 2.25
C GLN A 173 14.47 11.24 2.22
N TYR A 174 15.26 10.69 1.28
CA TYR A 174 15.49 9.26 1.17
C TYR A 174 16.03 8.66 2.48
N ALA A 175 17.07 9.26 3.07
CA ALA A 175 17.63 8.83 4.34
C ALA A 175 16.63 8.82 5.53
N ARG A 176 15.58 9.67 5.49
CA ARG A 176 14.49 9.62 6.48
C ARG A 176 13.50 8.51 6.18
N MET A 177 13.20 8.25 4.91
CA MET A 177 12.39 7.11 4.49
C MET A 177 13.06 5.78 4.87
N GLU A 178 14.38 5.65 4.68
CA GLU A 178 15.17 4.49 5.13
C GLU A 178 15.09 4.31 6.66
N ALA A 179 15.25 5.39 7.42
CA ALA A 179 15.16 5.35 8.88
C ALA A 179 13.76 4.92 9.38
N ILE A 180 12.70 5.36 8.70
CA ILE A 180 11.31 4.95 8.98
C ILE A 180 11.11 3.47 8.61
N GLY A 181 11.54 3.03 7.42
CA GLY A 181 11.44 1.63 6.99
C GLY A 181 12.18 0.67 7.91
N SER A 182 13.38 1.05 8.36
CA SER A 182 14.16 0.32 9.36
C SER A 182 13.42 0.20 10.70
N ALA A 183 12.81 1.28 11.19
CA ALA A 183 12.01 1.27 12.41
C ALA A 183 10.72 0.43 12.28
N LEU A 184 10.15 0.34 11.09
CA LEU A 184 9.01 -0.52 10.73
C LEU A 184 9.42 -1.97 10.39
N GLN A 185 10.70 -2.30 10.51
CA GLN A 185 11.28 -3.64 10.29
C GLN A 185 11.14 -4.17 8.87
N TYR A 186 11.10 -3.28 7.87
CA TYR A 186 11.03 -3.65 6.47
C TYR A 186 12.28 -4.40 6.01
N GLY A 187 12.10 -5.24 4.98
CA GLY A 187 13.23 -5.77 4.24
C GLY A 187 13.87 -4.71 3.34
N GLU A 188 14.99 -5.10 2.75
CA GLU A 188 15.89 -4.26 1.95
C GLU A 188 15.14 -3.39 0.93
N PHE A 189 14.32 -3.99 0.07
CA PHE A 189 13.86 -3.36 -1.16
C PHE A 189 12.54 -2.56 -1.04
N VAL A 190 11.92 -2.50 0.14
CA VAL A 190 10.65 -1.75 0.34
C VAL A 190 10.85 -0.24 0.16
N VAL A 191 11.97 0.30 0.68
CA VAL A 191 12.31 1.73 0.52
C VAL A 191 13.06 1.96 -0.79
N ASP A 192 13.94 1.04 -1.21
CA ASP A 192 14.69 1.12 -2.47
C ASP A 192 13.78 1.28 -3.71
N THR A 193 12.51 0.92 -3.59
CA THR A 193 11.48 1.15 -4.62
C THR A 193 11.32 2.62 -5.05
N VAL A 194 11.86 3.58 -4.29
CA VAL A 194 11.95 5.02 -4.66
C VAL A 194 13.38 5.56 -4.77
N GLU A 195 14.42 4.73 -4.64
CA GLU A 195 15.83 5.17 -4.72
C GLU A 195 16.16 5.83 -6.06
N TYR A 196 15.62 5.30 -7.16
CA TYR A 196 15.83 5.82 -8.52
C TYR A 196 15.28 7.25 -8.75
N LEU A 197 14.49 7.78 -7.80
CA LEU A 197 13.98 9.16 -7.82
C LEU A 197 14.91 10.14 -7.08
N VAL A 198 15.98 9.67 -6.44
CA VAL A 198 16.90 10.52 -5.68
C VAL A 198 17.78 11.36 -6.63
N GLU A 199 17.88 12.66 -6.36
CA GLU A 199 18.77 13.55 -7.11
C GLU A 199 20.24 13.15 -6.94
N GLU A 200 20.97 13.00 -8.06
CA GLU A 200 22.44 12.95 -8.03
C GLU A 200 22.99 14.27 -7.46
N ALA A 201 23.95 14.18 -6.53
CA ALA A 201 24.47 15.28 -5.73
C ALA A 201 25.65 16.04 -6.37
#